data_AF-A0A3D1IJU8-F1
#
_entry.id   AF-A0A3D1IJU8-F1
#
_cell.length_a   1.000
_cell.length_b   1.000
_cell.length_c   1.000
_cell.angle_alpha   90.00
_cell.angle_beta   90.00
_cell.angle_gamma   90.00
#
_symmetry.space_group_name_H-M   'P 1'
#
loop_
_entity.id
_entity.type
_entity.pdbx_description
1 polymer ?
#
loop_
_entity_poly.entity_id
_entity_poly.type
_entity_poly.pdbx_seq_one_letter_code
_entity_poly.pdbx_strand_id
1 'polypeptide(L)'
;VVSAEISSADAILFMLSTSLSKDLYKRFVRLDASDAQVLKMARWAAVGGGGLGVLLALVLPSVITAISIFYALMAVCLFVPVVAGLYTRLPGVPEALAASGVGAITLISIRLADLSGSSPWLDPTLLGISASAIAFVVVAAWRSSR
;
A
#
# COMPACT_ATOMS: atom_id res chain seq x y z
N VAL A 1 16.23 19.17 -15.51
CA VAL A 1 15.04 18.79 -14.72
C VAL A 1 14.28 17.64 -15.35
N VAL A 2 13.85 17.76 -16.62
CA VAL A 2 13.10 16.72 -17.35
C VAL A 2 13.78 15.34 -17.34
N SER A 3 15.10 15.26 -17.50
CA SER A 3 15.82 13.97 -17.42
C SER A 3 15.73 13.31 -16.04
N ALA A 4 15.75 14.10 -14.96
CA ALA A 4 15.61 13.58 -13.59
C ALA A 4 14.18 13.11 -13.31
N GLU A 5 13.17 13.82 -13.84
CA GLU A 5 11.76 13.43 -13.74
C GLU A 5 11.49 12.13 -14.49
N ILE A 6 11.97 12.01 -15.74
CA ILE A 6 11.85 10.80 -16.54
C ILE A 6 12.56 9.63 -15.86
N SER A 7 13.77 9.84 -15.33
CA SER A 7 14.51 8.80 -14.60
C SER A 7 13.78 8.35 -13.33
N SER A 8 13.11 9.26 -12.62
CA SER A 8 12.32 8.92 -11.43
C SER A 8 11.08 8.12 -11.79
N ALA A 9 10.38 8.51 -12.87
CA ALA A 9 9.24 7.79 -13.39
C ALA A 9 9.61 6.37 -13.85
N ASP A 10 10.73 6.22 -14.56
CA ASP A 10 11.25 4.91 -14.99
C ASP A 10 11.56 4.02 -13.78
N ALA A 11 12.24 4.54 -12.76
CA ALA A 11 12.55 3.79 -11.55
C ALA A 11 11.28 3.32 -10.82
N ILE A 12 10.27 4.17 -10.68
CA ILE A 12 9.00 3.80 -10.04
C ILE A 12 8.24 2.76 -10.86
N LEU A 13 8.18 2.91 -12.19
CA LEU A 13 7.54 1.94 -13.08
C LEU A 13 8.26 0.60 -13.04
N PHE A 14 9.59 0.61 -12.98
CA PHE A 14 10.40 -0.59 -12.84
C PHE A 14 10.13 -1.28 -11.50
N MET A 15 10.12 -0.54 -10.38
CA MET A 15 9.79 -1.08 -9.05
C MET A 15 8.36 -1.67 -9.02
N LEU A 16 7.37 -0.97 -9.58
CA LEU A 16 6.00 -1.45 -9.68
C LEU A 16 5.91 -2.74 -10.51
N SER A 17 6.51 -2.72 -11.70
CA SER A 17 6.52 -3.84 -12.66
C SER A 17 7.16 -5.10 -12.08
N THR A 18 8.30 -4.93 -11.39
CA THR A 18 9.01 -6.03 -10.74
C THR A 18 8.26 -6.55 -9.53
N SER A 19 7.68 -5.67 -8.71
CA SER A 19 6.83 -6.08 -7.58
C SER A 19 5.62 -6.89 -8.06
N LEU A 20 4.92 -6.42 -9.10
CA LEU A 20 3.76 -7.13 -9.65
C LEU A 20 4.12 -8.48 -10.29
N SER A 21 5.26 -8.57 -10.98
CA SER A 21 5.66 -9.79 -11.68
C SER A 21 6.26 -10.85 -10.76
N LYS A 22 7.09 -10.46 -9.79
CA LYS A 22 7.77 -11.39 -8.87
C LYS A 22 6.97 -11.61 -7.58
N ASP A 23 6.54 -10.53 -6.93
CA ASP A 23 5.95 -10.62 -5.60
C ASP A 23 4.48 -10.99 -5.64
N LEU A 24 3.76 -10.60 -6.71
CA LEU A 24 2.37 -10.98 -6.89
C LEU A 24 2.21 -12.17 -7.85
N TYR A 25 2.62 -12.03 -9.10
CA TYR A 25 2.35 -13.06 -10.13
C TYR A 25 3.08 -14.37 -9.85
N LYS A 26 4.41 -14.35 -9.67
CA LYS A 26 5.14 -15.59 -9.39
C LYS A 26 4.76 -16.20 -8.03
N ARG A 27 4.58 -15.38 -6.99
CA ARG A 27 4.32 -15.89 -5.64
C ARG A 27 2.88 -16.40 -5.42
N PHE A 28 1.88 -15.77 -6.02
CA PHE A 28 0.46 -16.06 -5.74
C PHE A 28 -0.34 -16.60 -6.93
N VAL A 29 0.07 -16.30 -8.17
CA VAL A 29 -0.69 -16.73 -9.37
C VAL A 29 -0.06 -17.96 -10.02
N ARG A 30 1.26 -17.94 -10.22
CA ARG A 30 1.98 -19.02 -10.91
C ARG A 30 3.37 -19.23 -10.31
N LEU A 31 3.44 -20.09 -9.30
CA LEU A 31 4.66 -20.45 -8.55
C LEU A 31 5.80 -20.93 -9.46
N ASP A 32 5.47 -21.71 -10.49
CA ASP A 32 6.44 -22.27 -11.44
C ASP A 32 6.65 -21.40 -12.70
N ALA A 33 6.40 -20.10 -12.60
CA ALA A 33 6.60 -19.20 -13.75
C ALA A 33 8.08 -19.14 -14.17
N SER A 34 8.34 -19.37 -15.46
CA SER A 34 9.67 -19.22 -16.05
C SER A 34 10.06 -17.74 -16.19
N ASP A 35 11.35 -17.46 -16.31
CA ASP A 35 11.86 -16.08 -16.42
C ASP A 35 11.26 -15.31 -17.61
N ALA A 36 11.03 -16.00 -18.73
CA ALA A 36 10.36 -15.41 -19.89
C ALA A 36 8.90 -15.00 -19.58
N GLN A 37 8.18 -15.79 -18.77
CA GLN A 37 6.81 -15.47 -18.36
C GLN A 37 6.77 -14.32 -17.36
N VAL A 38 7.70 -14.29 -16.41
CA VAL A 38 7.85 -13.19 -15.45
C VAL A 38 8.19 -11.89 -16.19
N LEU A 39 9.11 -11.93 -17.16
CA LEU A 39 9.46 -10.76 -17.98
C LEU A 39 8.27 -10.26 -18.81
N LYS A 40 7.50 -11.17 -19.40
CA LYS A 40 6.27 -10.81 -20.14
C LYS A 40 5.26 -10.13 -19.20
N MET A 41 5.06 -10.67 -17.99
CA MET A 41 4.17 -10.07 -17.00
C MET A 41 4.68 -8.70 -16.52
N ALA A 42 5.98 -8.56 -16.31
CA ALA A 42 6.61 -7.29 -15.94
C ALA A 42 6.31 -6.21 -17.00
N ARG A 43 6.45 -6.53 -18.29
CA ARG A 43 6.11 -5.59 -19.37
C ARG A 43 4.63 -5.18 -19.37
N TRP A 44 3.72 -6.14 -19.17
CA TRP A 44 2.29 -5.84 -19.04
C TRP A 44 1.99 -4.98 -17.81
N ALA A 45 2.63 -5.27 -16.68
CA ALA A 45 2.51 -4.47 -15.46
C ALA A 45 3.07 -3.06 -15.65
N ALA A 46 4.15 -2.88 -16.41
CA ALA A 46 4.70 -1.56 -16.73
C ALA A 46 3.74 -0.75 -17.63
N VAL A 47 3.20 -1.36 -18.68
CA VAL A 47 2.23 -0.70 -19.58
C VAL A 47 0.93 -0.37 -18.83
N GLY A 48 0.39 -1.33 -18.09
CA GLY A 48 -0.84 -1.14 -17.31
C GLY A 48 -0.66 -0.15 -16.18
N GLY A 49 0.42 -0.26 -15.41
CA GLY A 49 0.74 0.63 -14.30
C GLY A 49 1.04 2.06 -14.76
N GLY A 50 1.80 2.23 -15.84
CA GLY A 50 2.03 3.53 -16.47
C GLY A 50 0.75 4.14 -17.02
N GLY A 51 -0.08 3.36 -17.72
CA GLY A 51 -1.38 3.81 -18.21
C GLY A 51 -2.32 4.27 -17.09
N LEU A 52 -2.45 3.47 -16.01
CA LEU A 52 -3.24 3.85 -14.83
C LEU A 52 -2.67 5.08 -14.13
N GLY A 53 -1.34 5.21 -14.04
CA GLY A 53 -0.69 6.39 -13.49
C GLY A 53 -1.02 7.66 -14.27
N VAL A 54 -1.00 7.60 -15.60
CA VAL A 54 -1.41 8.72 -16.47
C VAL A 54 -2.89 9.04 -16.30
N LEU A 55 -3.76 8.04 -16.24
CA LEU A 55 -5.20 8.25 -16.00
C LEU A 55 -5.46 8.94 -14.66
N LEU A 56 -4.80 8.49 -13.59
CA LEU A 56 -4.88 9.14 -12.28
C LEU A 56 -4.36 10.59 -12.35
N ALA A 57 -3.26 10.86 -13.07
CA ALA A 57 -2.74 12.21 -13.24
C ALA A 57 -3.72 13.16 -13.92
N LEU A 58 -4.60 12.64 -14.79
CA LEU A 58 -5.65 13.45 -15.45
C LEU A 58 -6.86 13.73 -14.54
N VAL A 59 -7.14 12.86 -13.56
CA VAL A 59 -8.29 12.98 -12.66
C VAL A 59 -7.95 13.76 -11.39
N LEU A 60 -6.72 13.63 -10.89
CA LEU A 60 -6.34 14.27 -9.64
C LEU A 60 -6.11 15.78 -9.83
N PRO A 61 -6.65 16.63 -8.94
CA PRO A 61 -6.62 18.08 -9.10
C PRO A 61 -5.23 18.68 -8.89
N SER A 62 -4.36 18.00 -8.14
CA SER A 62 -3.00 18.46 -7.88
C SER A 62 -2.05 17.30 -7.55
N VAL A 63 -0.76 17.53 -7.77
CA VAL A 63 0.33 16.63 -7.37
C VAL A 63 0.38 16.46 -5.85
N ILE A 64 0.11 17.53 -5.09
CA ILE A 64 0.09 17.49 -3.62
C ILE A 64 -0.99 16.52 -3.14
N THR A 65 -2.17 16.54 -3.76
CA THR A 65 -3.26 15.60 -3.46
C THR A 65 -2.83 14.15 -3.70
N ALA A 66 -2.17 13.88 -4.83
CA ALA A 66 -1.70 12.54 -5.18
C ALA A 66 -0.71 11.99 -4.14
N ILE A 67 0.32 12.78 -3.83
CA ILE A 67 1.37 12.41 -2.88
C ILE A 67 0.79 12.26 -1.46
N SER A 68 -0.16 13.12 -1.07
CA SER A 68 -0.81 13.03 0.25
C SER A 68 -1.64 11.75 0.41
N ILE A 69 -2.39 11.36 -0.63
CA ILE A 69 -3.14 10.09 -0.62
C ILE A 69 -2.17 8.91 -0.53
N PHE A 70 -1.10 8.93 -1.34
CA PHE A 70 -0.09 7.88 -1.34
C PHE A 70 0.57 7.69 0.03
N TYR A 71 1.04 8.77 0.66
CA TYR A 71 1.68 8.68 1.97
C TYR A 71 0.71 8.31 3.08
N ALA A 72 -0.54 8.79 3.04
CA ALA A 72 -1.55 8.36 4.01
C ALA A 72 -1.81 6.85 3.91
N LEU A 73 -1.97 6.33 2.68
CA LEU A 73 -2.18 4.90 2.46
C LEU A 73 -0.96 4.07 2.90
N MET A 74 0.26 4.52 2.56
CA MET A 74 1.48 3.86 3.01
C MET A 74 1.58 3.83 4.54
N ALA A 75 1.27 4.94 5.21
CA ALA A 75 1.31 5.02 6.66
C ALA A 75 0.32 4.05 7.32
N VAL A 76 -0.97 4.06 6.94
CA VAL A 76 -1.98 3.19 7.57
C VAL A 76 -1.74 1.70 7.30
N CYS A 77 -1.18 1.37 6.13
CA CYS A 77 -0.93 -0.01 5.73
C CYS A 77 0.36 -0.59 6.30
N LEU A 78 1.44 0.19 6.33
CA LEU A 78 2.79 -0.34 6.58
C LEU A 78 3.35 0.04 7.94
N PHE A 79 2.94 1.16 8.53
CA PHE A 79 3.57 1.66 9.76
C PHE A 79 3.52 0.62 10.90
N VAL A 80 2.31 0.14 11.22
CA VAL A 80 2.13 -0.82 12.32
C VAL A 80 2.81 -2.17 12.03
N PRO A 81 2.61 -2.83 10.87
CA PRO A 81 3.30 -4.09 10.57
C PRO A 81 4.82 -3.98 10.57
N VAL A 82 5.40 -2.90 10.03
CA VAL A 82 6.85 -2.72 9.95
C VAL A 82 7.43 -2.46 11.33
N VAL A 83 6.83 -1.56 12.12
CA VAL A 83 7.28 -1.26 13.48
C VAL A 83 7.19 -2.52 14.35
N ALA A 84 6.06 -3.22 14.32
CA ALA A 84 5.90 -4.43 15.11
C ALA A 84 6.88 -5.54 14.66
N GLY A 85 7.04 -5.75 13.34
CA GLY A 85 7.97 -6.74 12.80
C GLY A 85 9.45 -6.47 13.11
N LEU A 86 9.85 -5.19 13.27
CA LEU A 86 11.22 -4.82 13.62
C LEU A 86 11.48 -4.81 15.13
N TYR A 87 10.52 -4.37 15.94
CA TYR A 87 10.73 -4.10 17.38
C TYR A 87 10.19 -5.19 18.31
N THR A 88 9.36 -6.10 17.82
CA THR A 88 8.74 -7.12 18.66
C THR A 88 8.97 -8.52 18.10
N ARG A 89 8.93 -9.53 18.98
CA ARG A 89 8.99 -10.94 18.58
C ARG A 89 7.60 -11.52 18.23
N LEU A 90 6.56 -10.67 18.22
CA LEU A 90 5.15 -10.99 17.92
C LEU A 90 4.63 -10.08 16.78
N PRO A 91 3.67 -10.49 15.93
CA PRO A 91 3.40 -11.81 15.40
C PRO A 91 3.37 -11.80 13.84
N GLY A 92 3.17 -12.99 13.27
CA GLY A 92 3.30 -13.29 11.84
C GLY A 92 2.25 -12.72 10.88
N VAL A 93 2.16 -13.36 9.72
CA VAL A 93 1.43 -12.90 8.52
C VAL A 93 -0.01 -12.43 8.77
N PRO A 94 -0.87 -13.11 9.57
CA PRO A 94 -2.27 -12.71 9.67
C PRO A 94 -2.48 -11.41 10.46
N GLU A 95 -1.64 -11.10 11.44
CA GLU A 95 -1.74 -9.84 12.20
C GLU A 95 -1.31 -8.64 11.37
N ALA A 96 -0.23 -8.79 10.60
CA ALA A 96 0.19 -7.79 9.63
C ALA A 96 -0.89 -7.53 8.57
N LEU A 97 -1.50 -8.59 8.01
CA LEU A 97 -2.58 -8.44 7.02
C LEU A 97 -3.83 -7.78 7.60
N ALA A 98 -4.23 -8.16 8.83
CA ALA A 98 -5.37 -7.55 9.50
C ALA A 98 -5.13 -6.06 9.77
N ALA A 99 -3.94 -5.70 10.25
CA ALA A 99 -3.56 -4.31 10.48
C ALA A 99 -3.60 -3.49 9.18
N SER A 100 -2.94 -3.97 8.12
CA SER A 100 -2.93 -3.28 6.83
C SER A 100 -4.34 -3.14 6.23
N GLY A 101 -5.14 -4.20 6.28
CA GLY A 101 -6.50 -4.22 5.73
C GLY A 101 -7.43 -3.27 6.48
N VAL A 102 -7.47 -3.35 7.81
CA VAL A 102 -8.31 -2.48 8.64
C VAL A 102 -7.88 -1.02 8.50
N GLY A 103 -6.57 -0.73 8.56
CA GLY A 103 -6.07 0.64 8.37
C GLY A 103 -6.48 1.26 7.03
N ALA A 104 -6.35 0.50 5.93
CA ALA A 104 -6.76 0.94 4.60
C ALA A 104 -8.28 1.19 4.51
N ILE A 105 -9.09 0.25 5.02
CA ILE A 105 -10.54 0.36 5.00
C ILE A 105 -10.98 1.60 5.81
N THR A 106 -10.44 1.80 7.01
CA THR A 106 -10.76 2.96 7.85
C THR A 106 -10.43 4.27 7.14
N LEU A 107 -9.24 4.38 6.54
CA LEU A 107 -8.84 5.58 5.79
C LEU A 107 -9.80 5.87 4.63
N ILE A 108 -10.15 4.85 3.84
CA ILE A 108 -11.05 4.99 2.69
C ILE A 108 -12.46 5.37 3.16
N SER A 109 -13.00 4.70 4.18
CA SER A 109 -14.33 4.99 4.72
C SER A 109 -14.44 6.43 5.22
N ILE A 110 -13.43 6.94 5.94
CA ILE A 110 -13.45 8.31 6.45
C ILE A 110 -13.38 9.34 5.31
N ARG A 111 -12.54 9.07 4.29
CA ARG A 111 -12.45 9.97 3.11
C ARG A 111 -13.74 9.97 2.27
N LEU A 112 -14.40 8.82 2.12
CA LEU A 112 -15.67 8.73 1.38
C LEU A 112 -16.84 9.36 2.13
N ALA A 113 -16.83 9.32 3.47
CA ALA A 113 -17.84 9.95 4.30
C ALA A 113 -17.68 11.48 4.43
N ASP A 114 -16.67 12.06 3.78
CA ASP A 114 -16.28 13.47 3.85
C ASP A 114 -16.13 14.04 5.28
N LEU A 115 -15.76 13.17 6.22
CA LEU A 115 -15.52 13.55 7.62
C LEU A 115 -14.22 14.35 7.80
N SER A 116 -13.47 14.55 6.71
CA SER A 116 -12.11 15.08 6.66
C SER A 116 -11.95 16.56 7.09
N GLY A 117 -13.06 17.28 7.32
CA GLY A 117 -13.07 18.68 7.73
C GLY A 117 -13.66 18.99 9.11
N SER A 118 -14.05 17.98 9.90
CA SER A 118 -14.88 18.19 11.10
C SER A 118 -14.09 18.53 12.39
N SER A 119 -12.84 18.06 12.55
CA SER A 119 -11.96 18.42 13.68
C SER A 119 -10.49 18.09 13.37
N PRO A 120 -9.50 18.87 13.86
CA PRO A 120 -8.07 18.52 13.75
C PRO A 120 -7.70 17.18 14.42
N TRP A 121 -8.51 16.72 15.38
CA TRP A 121 -8.34 15.44 16.07
C TRP A 121 -8.84 14.25 15.24
N LEU A 122 -9.56 14.50 14.13
CA LEU A 122 -10.13 13.51 13.23
C LEU A 122 -9.28 13.37 11.95
N ASP A 123 -7.95 13.53 12.04
CA ASP A 123 -7.08 13.26 10.89
C ASP A 123 -7.31 11.79 10.44
N PRO A 124 -7.78 11.57 9.18
CA PRO A 124 -8.11 10.24 8.69
C PRO A 124 -6.93 9.26 8.75
N THR A 125 -5.70 9.77 8.61
CA THR A 125 -4.47 8.99 8.64
C THR A 125 -4.16 8.52 10.05
N LEU A 126 -4.28 9.41 11.06
CA LEU A 126 -4.09 9.04 12.46
C LEU A 126 -5.11 8.00 12.90
N LEU A 127 -6.37 8.19 12.51
CA LEU A 127 -7.43 7.23 12.79
C LEU A 127 -7.15 5.88 12.11
N GLY A 128 -6.73 5.88 10.84
CA GLY A 128 -6.34 4.66 10.14
C GLY A 128 -5.15 3.93 10.78
N ILE A 129 -4.13 4.66 11.25
CA ILE A 129 -2.99 4.06 11.97
C ILE A 129 -3.46 3.48 13.31
N SER A 130 -4.32 4.19 14.05
CA SER A 130 -4.86 3.70 15.32
C SER A 130 -5.70 2.44 15.13
N ALA A 131 -6.55 2.40 14.10
CA ALA A 131 -7.35 1.23 13.75
C ALA A 131 -6.47 0.04 13.34
N SER A 132 -5.41 0.30 12.57
CA SER A 132 -4.39 -0.69 12.20
C SER A 132 -3.71 -1.29 13.44
N ALA A 133 -3.32 -0.45 14.41
CA ALA A 133 -2.70 -0.88 15.67
C ALA A 133 -3.66 -1.72 16.54
N ILE A 134 -4.91 -1.28 16.66
CA ILE A 134 -5.94 -2.03 17.41
C ILE A 134 -6.16 -3.40 16.76
N ALA A 135 -6.33 -3.44 15.43
CA ALA A 135 -6.52 -4.69 14.70
C ALA A 135 -5.35 -5.67 14.91
N PHE A 136 -4.11 -5.15 14.85
CA PHE A 136 -2.92 -5.94 15.12
C PHE A 136 -2.95 -6.58 16.51
N VAL A 137 -3.20 -5.78 17.54
CA VAL A 137 -3.21 -6.24 18.94
C VAL A 137 -4.36 -7.22 19.20
N VAL A 138 -5.55 -6.96 18.65
CA VAL A 138 -6.72 -7.84 18.80
C VAL A 138 -6.44 -9.22 18.20
N VAL A 139 -5.90 -9.29 16.98
CA VAL A 139 -5.59 -10.59 16.35
C VAL A 139 -4.43 -11.28 17.07
N ALA A 140 -3.42 -10.54 17.50
CA ALA A 140 -2.30 -11.08 18.27
C ALA A 140 -2.77 -11.69 19.60
N ALA A 141 -3.60 -10.96 20.36
CA ALA A 141 -4.14 -11.41 21.63
C ALA A 141 -5.03 -12.65 21.46
N TRP A 142 -5.91 -12.64 20.44
CA TRP A 142 -6.78 -13.77 20.12
C TRP A 142 -5.98 -15.03 19.78
N ARG A 143 -4.87 -14.90 19.05
CA ARG A 143 -4.01 -16.04 18.72
C ARG A 143 -3.17 -16.52 19.90
N SER A 144 -2.75 -15.64 20.81
CA SER A 144 -2.05 -16.06 22.03
C SER A 144 -2.93 -16.80 23.04
N SER A 145 -4.26 -16.68 22.92
CA SER A 145 -5.23 -17.37 23.79
C SER A 145 -5.63 -18.77 23.29
N ARG A 146 -5.13 -19.19 22.12
CA ARG A 146 -5.32 -20.53 21.55
C ARG A 146 -4.05 -21.35 21.71
#